data_AF-A0AAE2ASN0-F1
#
_entry.id   AF-A0AAE2ASN0-F1
#
_cell.length_a   1.000
_cell.length_b   1.000
_cell.length_c   1.000
_cell.angle_alpha   90.00
_cell.angle_beta   90.00
_cell.angle_gamma   90.00
#
_symmetry.space_group_name_H-M   'P 1'
#
loop_
_entity.id
_entity.type
_entity.pdbx_description
1 polymer ?
#
loop_
_entity_poly.entity_id
_entity_poly.type
_entity_poly.pdbx_seq_one_letter_code
_entity_poly.pdbx_strand_id
1 'polypeptide(L)'
;MNECSTPAQIKACRALALERNRQLFEEAHELNRAANALLEQTPMDFERFEQYRALRKKADAKFEDAIDHLCVLNEDFPPIPAAVQNAVTARRELETA
;
A
#
# COMPACT_ATOMS: atom_id res chain seq x y z
N MET A 1 30.68 -11.36 -3.43
CA MET A 1 30.95 -11.02 -2.02
C MET A 1 29.68 -10.38 -1.49
N ASN A 2 28.93 -11.07 -0.63
CA ASN A 2 27.74 -10.51 0.00
C ASN A 2 28.20 -9.58 1.11
N GLU A 3 28.28 -8.28 0.80
CA GLU A 3 28.40 -7.26 1.82
C GLU A 3 27.12 -7.33 2.66
N CYS A 4 27.20 -7.97 3.84
CA CYS A 4 26.10 -7.93 4.80
C CYS A 4 25.89 -6.46 5.15
N SER A 5 24.83 -5.86 4.60
CA SER A 5 24.42 -4.52 4.96
C SER A 5 24.26 -4.44 6.48
N THR A 6 24.75 -3.35 7.07
CA THR A 6 24.62 -3.13 8.50
C THR A 6 23.13 -3.11 8.90
N PRO A 7 22.77 -3.46 10.15
CA PRO A 7 21.39 -3.37 10.62
C PRO A 7 20.76 -1.99 10.41
N ALA A 8 21.56 -0.92 10.47
CA ALA A 8 21.12 0.44 10.18
C ALA A 8 20.77 0.65 8.70
N GLN A 9 21.54 0.09 7.77
CA GLN A 9 21.24 0.12 6.33
C GLN A 9 19.98 -0.69 6.01
N ILE A 10 19.82 -1.89 6.58
CA ILE A 10 18.60 -2.71 6.42
C ILE A 10 17.37 -1.92 6.91
N LYS A 11 17.48 -1.27 8.08
CA LYS A 11 16.39 -0.43 8.62
C LYS A 11 16.07 0.76 7.72
N ALA A 12 17.09 1.44 7.19
CA ALA A 12 16.91 2.58 6.29
C ALA A 12 16.27 2.17 4.96
N CYS A 13 16.75 1.09 4.34
CA CYS A 13 16.17 0.54 3.10
C CYS A 13 14.71 0.13 3.30
N ARG A 14 14.40 -0.57 4.39
CA ARG A 14 13.02 -0.96 4.73
C ARG A 14 12.13 0.26 4.94
N ALA A 15 12.61 1.29 5.64
CA ALA A 15 11.85 2.53 5.86
C ALA A 15 11.54 3.25 4.53
N LEU A 16 12.53 3.38 3.64
CA LEU A 16 12.34 4.00 2.33
C LEU A 16 11.32 3.23 1.48
N ALA A 17 11.43 1.91 1.46
CA ALA A 17 10.53 1.08 0.67
C ALA A 17 9.11 1.03 1.26
N LEU A 18 8.94 1.09 2.58
CA LEU A 18 7.63 1.28 3.21
C LEU A 18 7.02 2.65 2.88
N GLU A 19 7.81 3.71 2.83
CA GLU A 19 7.32 5.02 2.39
C GLU A 19 6.86 5.00 0.94
N ARG A 20 7.59 4.30 0.05
CA ARG A 20 7.14 4.12 -1.34
C ARG A 20 5.85 3.31 -1.42
N ASN A 21 5.71 2.28 -0.58
CA ASN A 21 4.47 1.52 -0.47
C ASN A 21 3.29 2.40 -0.04
N ARG A 22 3.48 3.24 0.98
CA ARG A 22 2.49 4.20 1.46
C ARG A 22 2.03 5.15 0.35
N GLN A 23 2.96 5.64 -0.47
CA GLN A 23 2.63 6.50 -1.61
C GLN A 23 1.76 5.79 -2.65
N LEU A 24 2.03 4.53 -2.96
CA LEU A 24 1.18 3.76 -3.89
C LEU A 24 -0.25 3.60 -3.37
N PHE A 25 -0.40 3.32 -2.06
CA PHE A 25 -1.71 3.28 -1.41
C PHE A 25 -2.43 4.64 -1.46
N GLU A 26 -1.71 5.73 -1.21
CA GLU A 26 -2.26 7.09 -1.24
C GLU A 26 -2.73 7.47 -2.66
N GLU A 27 -1.92 7.19 -3.68
CA GLU A 27 -2.27 7.36 -5.10
C GLU A 27 -3.53 6.53 -5.47
N ALA A 28 -3.60 5.27 -5.02
CA ALA A 28 -4.75 4.40 -5.27
C ALA A 28 -6.02 4.93 -4.60
N HIS A 29 -5.90 5.42 -3.36
CA HIS A 29 -7.01 6.04 -2.64
C HIS A 29 -7.49 7.32 -3.30
N GLU A 30 -6.60 8.17 -3.80
CA GLU A 30 -6.94 9.38 -4.54
C GLU A 30 -7.74 9.06 -5.80
N LEU A 31 -7.30 8.06 -6.58
CA LEU A 31 -8.01 7.59 -7.76
C LEU A 31 -9.40 7.07 -7.42
N ASN A 32 -9.56 6.34 -6.32
CA ASN A 32 -10.86 5.88 -5.85
C ASN A 32 -11.77 7.03 -5.41
N ARG A 33 -11.25 8.03 -4.70
CA ARG A 33 -12.05 9.22 -4.34
C ARG A 33 -12.51 9.96 -5.59
N ALA A 34 -11.62 10.15 -6.57
CA ALA A 34 -11.96 10.77 -7.84
C ALA A 34 -13.03 9.95 -8.60
N ALA A 35 -12.89 8.62 -8.65
CA ALA A 35 -13.87 7.75 -9.26
C ALA A 35 -15.25 7.88 -8.57
N ASN A 36 -15.29 7.86 -7.23
CA ASN A 36 -16.54 7.99 -6.48
C ASN A 36 -17.19 9.37 -6.67
N ALA A 37 -16.41 10.45 -6.78
CA ALA A 37 -16.93 11.78 -7.07
C ALA A 37 -17.60 11.87 -8.45
N LEU A 38 -17.20 11.05 -9.42
CA LEU A 38 -17.92 10.91 -10.69
C LEU A 38 -19.26 10.19 -10.52
N LEU A 39 -19.36 9.28 -9.54
CA LEU A 39 -20.62 8.58 -9.25
C LEU A 39 -21.68 9.48 -8.61
N GLU A 40 -21.24 10.44 -7.80
CA GLU A 40 -22.11 11.36 -7.07
C GLU A 40 -22.76 12.43 -7.97
N GLN A 41 -22.22 12.65 -9.18
CA GLN A 41 -22.71 13.66 -10.10
C GLN A 41 -23.81 13.11 -11.02
N THR A 42 -25.05 13.51 -10.76
CA THR A 42 -26.21 13.22 -11.62
C THR A 42 -26.50 14.36 -12.62
N PRO A 43 -26.96 14.04 -13.85
CA PRO A 43 -27.19 12.70 -14.39
C PRO A 43 -25.88 11.99 -14.76
N MET A 44 -25.89 10.66 -14.68
CA MET A 44 -24.78 9.82 -15.11
C MET A 44 -24.94 9.49 -16.60
N ASP A 45 -23.99 9.92 -17.41
CA ASP A 45 -23.91 9.53 -18.81
C ASP A 45 -22.87 8.42 -19.03
N PHE A 46 -22.87 7.87 -20.24
CA PHE A 46 -21.99 6.78 -20.62
C PHE A 46 -20.51 7.18 -20.54
N GLU A 47 -20.18 8.41 -20.95
CA GLU A 47 -18.80 8.90 -20.93
C GLU A 47 -18.26 8.99 -19.50
N ARG A 48 -19.04 9.53 -18.57
CA ARG A 48 -18.70 9.60 -17.15
C ARG A 48 -18.56 8.22 -16.52
N PHE A 49 -19.39 7.26 -16.92
CA PHE A 49 -19.27 5.88 -16.47
C PHE A 49 -17.97 5.22 -16.96
N GLU A 50 -17.57 5.46 -18.22
CA GLU A 50 -16.29 4.98 -18.73
C GLU A 50 -15.10 5.64 -18.00
N GLN A 51 -15.17 6.94 -17.70
CA GLN A 51 -14.15 7.63 -16.90
C GLN A 51 -14.04 7.05 -15.48
N TYR A 52 -15.16 6.80 -14.82
CA TYR A 52 -15.22 6.12 -13.53
C TYR A 52 -14.51 4.76 -13.60
N ARG A 53 -14.85 3.94 -14.60
CA ARG A 53 -14.29 2.60 -14.77
C ARG A 53 -12.78 2.64 -15.02
N ALA A 54 -12.31 3.62 -15.80
CA ALA A 54 -10.88 3.82 -16.05
C ALA A 54 -10.12 4.19 -14.76
N LEU A 55 -10.66 5.10 -13.95
CA LEU A 55 -10.07 5.49 -12.66
C LEU A 55 -10.02 4.32 -11.68
N ARG A 56 -11.12 3.55 -11.58
CA ARG A 56 -11.18 2.33 -10.76
C ARG A 56 -10.11 1.32 -11.16
N LYS A 57 -10.00 1.01 -12.45
CA LYS A 57 -8.98 0.07 -12.94
C LYS A 57 -7.56 0.54 -12.62
N LYS A 58 -7.31 1.85 -12.68
CA LYS A 58 -6.01 2.43 -12.33
C LYS A 58 -5.75 2.35 -10.82
N ALA A 59 -6.77 2.59 -9.99
CA ALA A 59 -6.66 2.44 -8.54
C ALA A 59 -6.36 0.99 -8.15
N ASP A 60 -7.08 0.03 -8.74
CA ASP A 60 -6.91 -1.41 -8.48
C ASP A 60 -5.48 -1.86 -8.84
N ALA A 61 -4.96 -1.44 -10.00
CA ALA A 61 -3.57 -1.73 -10.39
C ALA A 61 -2.54 -1.15 -9.40
N LYS A 62 -2.79 0.05 -8.84
CA LYS A 62 -1.91 0.65 -7.83
C LYS A 62 -1.95 -0.09 -6.49
N PHE A 63 -3.10 -0.64 -6.11
CA PHE A 63 -3.19 -1.50 -4.94
C PHE A 63 -2.45 -2.83 -5.16
N GLU A 64 -2.58 -3.45 -6.33
CA GLU A 64 -1.83 -4.66 -6.68
C GLU A 64 -0.32 -4.41 -6.61
N ASP A 65 0.17 -3.34 -7.24
CA ASP A 65 1.58 -2.94 -7.19
C ASP A 65 2.05 -2.72 -5.73
N ALA A 66 1.22 -2.11 -4.89
CA ALA A 66 1.54 -1.90 -3.48
C ALA A 66 1.59 -3.22 -2.70
N ILE A 67 0.66 -4.14 -2.94
CA ILE A 67 0.66 -5.45 -2.29
C ILE A 67 1.91 -6.24 -2.68
N ASP A 68 2.22 -6.31 -3.98
CA ASP A 68 3.39 -7.01 -4.48
C ASP A 68 4.70 -6.41 -3.94
N HIS A 69 4.78 -5.08 -3.91
CA HIS A 69 5.92 -4.38 -3.33
C HIS A 69 6.09 -4.68 -1.83
N LEU A 70 5.00 -4.80 -1.08
CA LEU A 70 5.04 -5.16 0.33
C LEU A 70 5.47 -6.62 0.55
N CYS A 71 5.04 -7.53 -0.33
CA CYS A 71 5.47 -8.94 -0.31
C CYS A 71 6.99 -9.03 -0.50
N VAL A 72 7.52 -8.44 -1.58
CA VAL A 72 8.97 -8.42 -1.87
C VAL A 72 9.76 -7.78 -0.73
N LEU A 73 9.27 -6.66 -0.18
CA LEU A 73 9.90 -6.00 0.97
C LEU A 73 10.00 -6.90 2.21
N ASN A 74 8.98 -7.71 2.47
CA ASN A 74 8.97 -8.62 3.61
C ASN A 74 9.86 -9.85 3.40
N GLU A 75 10.12 -10.23 2.15
CA GLU A 75 11.07 -11.29 1.79
C GLU A 75 12.53 -10.81 1.86
N ASP A 76 12.84 -9.67 1.23
CA ASP A 76 14.22 -9.17 1.09
C ASP A 76 14.74 -8.47 2.36
N PHE A 77 13.84 -7.81 3.09
CA PHE A 77 14.18 -7.01 4.27
C PHE A 77 13.27 -7.34 5.44
N PRO A 78 13.26 -8.59 5.96
CA PRO A 78 12.29 -9.01 6.95
C PRO A 78 12.28 -8.09 8.18
N PRO A 79 11.11 -7.89 8.82
CA PRO A 79 11.01 -7.07 10.01
C PRO A 79 11.96 -7.58 11.10
N ILE A 80 12.74 -6.67 11.69
CA ILE A 80 13.65 -6.98 12.79
C ILE A 80 12.83 -7.60 13.94
N PRO A 81 13.27 -8.71 14.57
CA PRO A 81 12.46 -9.51 15.49
C PRO A 81 11.71 -8.75 16.60
N ALA A 82 12.27 -7.65 17.13
CA ALA A 82 11.60 -6.81 18.12
C ALA A 82 10.33 -6.11 17.57
N ALA A 83 10.31 -5.76 16.29
CA ALA A 83 9.13 -5.18 15.64
C ALA A 83 8.02 -6.23 15.42
N VAL A 84 8.39 -7.48 15.18
CA VAL A 84 7.44 -8.59 15.01
C VAL A 84 6.70 -8.89 16.31
N GLN A 85 7.42 -8.91 17.43
CA GLN A 85 6.81 -9.08 18.76
C GLN A 85 5.79 -7.97 19.05
N ASN A 86 6.14 -6.71 18.78
CA ASN A 86 5.22 -5.59 18.99
C ASN A 86 3.99 -5.64 18.08
N ALA A 87 4.14 -6.03 16.81
CA ALA A 87 3.03 -6.18 15.88
C ALA A 87 2.08 -7.32 16.25
N VAL A 88 2.61 -8.45 16.75
CA VAL A 88 1.82 -9.58 17.25
C VAL A 88 1.03 -9.20 18.50
N THR A 89 1.65 -8.46 19.41
CA THR A 89 0.96 -7.94 20.61
C THR A 89 -0.17 -6.98 20.24
N ALA A 90 0.10 -6.01 19.35
CA ALA A 90 -0.90 -5.05 18.89
C ALA A 90 -2.09 -5.72 18.17
N ARG A 91 -1.85 -6.79 17.39
CA ARG A 91 -2.93 -7.60 16.79
C ARG A 91 -3.80 -8.28 17.84
N ARG A 92 -3.20 -8.87 18.88
CA ARG A 92 -3.95 -9.52 19.96
C ARG A 92 -4.81 -8.53 20.75
N GLU A 93 -4.32 -7.32 20.95
CA GLU A 93 -5.07 -6.27 21.65
C GLU A 93 -6.29 -5.79 20.84
N LEU A 94 -6.18 -5.74 19.51
CA LEU A 94 -7.30 -5.40 18.62
C LEU A 94 -8.35 -6.52 18.51
N GLU A 95 -7.95 -7.79 18.66
CA GLU A 95 -8.86 -8.95 18.62
C GLU A 95 -9.61 -9.18 19.95
N THR A 96 -9.18 -8.51 21.02
CA THR A 96 -9.77 -8.64 22.38
C THR A 96 -10.62 -7.44 22.80
N ALA A 97 -10.82 -6.46 21.90
CA ALA A 97 -11.68 -5.30 22.06
C ALA A 97 -12.96 -5.43 21.23
#